data_AF-A0A535E3J5-F1
#
_entry.id   AF-A0A535E3J5-F1
#
_cell.length_a   1.000
_cell.length_b   1.000
_cell.length_c   1.000
_cell.angle_alpha   90.00
_cell.angle_beta   90.00
_cell.angle_gamma   90.00
#
_symmetry.space_group_name_H-M   'P 1'
#
loop_
_entity.id
_entity.type
_entity.pdbx_description
1 polymer ?
#
loop_
_entity_poly.entity_id
_entity_poly.type
_entity_poly.pdbx_seq_one_letter_code
_entity_poly.pdbx_strand_id
1 'polypeptide(L)'
;MRLDPAEIAELPFPAGLFDLSGSLVAATPEWRGPLPGSVSFFTGAGHLVVGAASPTAPELEALMAELLRTIREAVPAMDHGAALRTAVLLAGLELVSGRPLDDRDVGTTSDVLEYAAASVRTRAPSLTVEIVPEERPGPVPAPATVALVLVQFAANASAHEFADAAETRRLDSIRLRVASGPSFYVEWPTENPADVAVRTARHQRRRTRWGWGYVRMAADALGGAALPPGRTGDGMEGACLSIGSRMLTVPLACFDGGRLRRRTQSWDQETVHVGAEERSAIEGELQELLVTAAAEPGAIVSSELLCARRTGGRTWAALPPETGSHRVRDVLRGLDHERALWAAPEPHATRVHALTVVLARAAGDDWPTFDAGTWASLFPVACAAVGIAAPDVGGAAVYPDPRVAAYLLAELGGELSVADDVVVYRPPAGDVTEPVLTVLEPFRHGWYALTPALDSLFR
;
A
#
# COMPACT_ATOMS: atom_id res chain seq x y z
N MET A 1 16.78 17.84 -3.60
CA MET A 1 16.30 18.80 -4.62
C MET A 1 15.12 19.58 -4.06
N ARG A 2 14.91 20.83 -4.50
CA ARG A 2 13.68 21.61 -4.25
C ARG A 2 13.11 22.07 -5.59
N LEU A 3 11.79 22.21 -5.67
CA LEU A 3 11.09 22.76 -6.83
C LEU A 3 10.72 24.21 -6.56
N ASP A 4 10.93 25.07 -7.53
CA ASP A 4 10.30 26.39 -7.55
C ASP A 4 8.81 26.24 -7.90
N PRO A 5 7.88 27.00 -7.30
CA PRO A 5 6.47 26.98 -7.68
C PRO A 5 6.22 27.11 -9.19
N ALA A 6 7.05 27.88 -9.92
CA ALA A 6 6.94 28.00 -11.38
C ALA A 6 7.27 26.69 -12.12
N GLU A 7 8.09 25.81 -11.52
CA GLU A 7 8.46 24.51 -12.10
C GLU A 7 7.35 23.47 -11.93
N ILE A 8 6.36 23.71 -11.05
CA ILE A 8 5.24 22.78 -10.83
C ILE A 8 4.44 22.58 -12.12
N ALA A 9 4.23 23.64 -12.91
CA ALA A 9 3.51 23.55 -14.18
C ALA A 9 4.24 22.69 -15.23
N GLU A 10 5.53 22.41 -15.03
CA GLU A 10 6.36 21.62 -15.95
C GLU A 10 6.39 20.11 -15.62
N LEU A 11 5.81 19.69 -14.49
CA LEU A 11 5.89 18.30 -14.03
C LEU A 11 5.12 17.33 -14.94
N PRO A 12 5.59 16.08 -15.11
CA PRO A 12 5.04 15.11 -16.05
C PRO A 12 3.85 14.31 -15.50
N PHE A 13 3.07 14.85 -14.58
CA PHE A 13 1.90 14.20 -13.98
C PHE A 13 0.94 15.25 -13.39
N PRO A 14 -0.35 14.95 -13.16
CA PRO A 14 -1.24 15.86 -12.45
C PRO A 14 -0.72 16.11 -11.03
N ALA A 15 -0.43 17.37 -10.68
CA ALA A 15 0.03 17.73 -9.35
C ALA A 15 -0.43 19.11 -8.89
N GLY A 16 -0.67 19.23 -7.60
CA GLY A 16 -0.85 20.50 -6.89
C GLY A 16 0.19 20.64 -5.78
N LEU A 17 0.86 21.79 -5.72
CA LEU A 17 1.70 22.20 -4.59
C LEU A 17 0.84 22.99 -3.61
N PHE A 18 0.72 22.48 -2.39
CA PHE A 18 -0.02 23.09 -1.29
C PHE A 18 0.97 23.59 -0.24
N ASP A 19 0.67 24.70 0.42
CA ASP A 19 1.43 25.15 1.60
C ASP A 19 1.01 24.38 2.87
N LEU A 20 1.66 24.68 4.00
CA LEU A 20 1.33 24.06 5.30
C LEU A 20 -0.07 24.41 5.83
N SER A 21 -0.75 25.42 5.27
CA SER A 21 -2.13 25.74 5.62
C SER A 21 -3.14 24.94 4.78
N GLY A 22 -2.67 24.15 3.82
CA GLY A 22 -3.51 23.43 2.85
C GLY A 22 -3.97 24.31 1.68
N SER A 23 -3.39 25.49 1.49
CA SER A 23 -3.73 26.37 0.36
C SER A 23 -2.94 25.99 -0.89
N LEU A 24 -3.61 25.92 -2.05
CA LEU A 24 -2.97 25.61 -3.32
C LEU A 24 -2.10 26.80 -3.78
N VAL A 25 -0.80 26.55 -3.94
CA VAL A 25 0.22 27.55 -4.34
C VAL A 25 0.47 27.51 -5.85
N ALA A 26 0.61 26.31 -6.42
CA ALA A 26 0.88 26.11 -7.84
C ALA A 26 0.34 24.73 -8.28
N ALA A 27 0.07 24.55 -9.56
CA ALA A 27 -0.43 23.29 -10.08
C ALA A 27 -0.04 23.05 -11.54
N THR A 28 -0.01 21.79 -11.95
CA THR A 28 0.03 21.42 -13.37
C THR A 28 -1.32 21.69 -14.05
N PRO A 29 -1.35 21.92 -15.38
CA PRO A 29 -2.60 22.11 -16.12
C PRO A 29 -3.61 20.95 -15.98
N GLU A 30 -3.11 19.73 -15.77
CA GLU A 30 -3.90 18.50 -15.61
C GLU A 30 -4.51 18.37 -14.20
N TRP A 31 -4.11 19.19 -13.24
CA TRP A 31 -4.60 19.09 -11.88
C TRP A 31 -6.09 19.40 -11.80
N ARG A 32 -6.84 18.53 -11.13
CA ARG A 32 -8.29 18.67 -10.90
C ARG A 32 -8.65 18.63 -9.41
N GLY A 33 -7.65 18.75 -8.54
CA GLY A 33 -7.79 18.54 -7.10
C GLY A 33 -7.38 17.13 -6.68
N PRO A 34 -7.28 16.89 -5.36
CA PRO A 34 -6.99 15.58 -4.83
C PRO A 34 -8.14 14.63 -5.15
N LEU A 35 -7.82 13.54 -5.83
CA LEU A 35 -8.73 12.43 -6.11
C LEU A 35 -8.27 11.18 -5.36
N PRO A 36 -9.13 10.16 -5.19
CA PRO A 36 -8.71 8.92 -4.57
C PRO A 36 -7.44 8.31 -5.16
N GLY A 37 -6.53 7.99 -4.25
CA GLY A 37 -5.15 7.63 -4.46
C GLY A 37 -4.25 8.67 -5.12
N SER A 38 -4.49 9.95 -4.83
CA SER A 38 -3.46 10.97 -4.95
C SER A 38 -2.43 10.78 -3.82
N VAL A 39 -1.15 10.81 -4.13
CA VAL A 39 -0.09 10.62 -3.13
C VAL A 39 0.51 11.97 -2.74
N SER A 40 0.64 12.20 -1.44
CA SER A 40 1.24 13.41 -0.88
C SER A 40 2.74 13.21 -0.66
N PHE A 41 3.55 14.13 -1.16
CA PHE A 41 4.99 14.18 -0.95
C PHE A 41 5.33 15.47 -0.20
N PHE A 42 5.99 15.37 0.95
CA PHE A 42 6.41 16.56 1.68
C PHE A 42 7.51 17.32 0.93
N THR A 43 7.44 18.65 0.93
CA THR A 43 8.40 19.53 0.23
C THR A 43 9.22 20.40 1.18
N GLY A 44 8.94 20.34 2.48
CA GLY A 44 9.56 21.21 3.50
C GLY A 44 8.82 22.53 3.74
N ALA A 45 8.10 23.05 2.73
CA ALA A 45 7.28 24.27 2.83
C ALA A 45 5.78 23.99 2.69
N GLY A 46 5.41 22.71 2.60
CA GLY A 46 4.07 22.24 2.28
C GLY A 46 4.14 20.84 1.64
N HIS A 47 3.15 20.52 0.80
CA HIS A 47 2.98 19.20 0.21
C HIS A 47 2.80 19.28 -1.31
N LEU A 48 3.50 18.44 -2.05
CA LEU A 48 3.23 18.18 -3.45
C LEU A 48 2.28 16.98 -3.50
N VAL A 49 1.02 17.22 -3.83
CA VAL A 49 0.03 16.16 -4.03
C VAL A 49 0.04 15.78 -5.51
N VAL A 50 0.35 14.51 -5.78
CA VAL A 50 0.43 13.95 -7.13
C VAL A 50 -0.80 13.08 -7.36
N GLY A 51 -1.59 13.43 -8.37
CA GLY A 51 -2.76 12.70 -8.79
C GLY A 51 -2.40 11.43 -9.58
N ALA A 52 -3.34 10.49 -9.60
CA ALA A 52 -3.23 9.31 -10.42
C ALA A 52 -3.26 9.69 -11.92
N ALA A 53 -2.29 9.22 -12.70
CA ALA A 53 -2.30 9.38 -14.16
C ALA A 53 -3.53 8.73 -14.80
N SER A 54 -4.04 7.64 -14.23
CA SER A 54 -5.32 7.00 -14.58
C SER A 54 -6.14 6.81 -13.31
N PRO A 55 -7.32 7.44 -13.15
CA PRO A 55 -8.11 7.30 -11.93
C PRO A 55 -8.55 5.84 -11.74
N THR A 56 -8.60 5.38 -10.48
CA THR A 56 -9.24 4.12 -10.13
C THR A 56 -10.74 4.22 -10.43
N ALA A 57 -11.32 3.15 -11.00
CA ALA A 57 -12.77 3.10 -11.24
C ALA A 57 -13.52 3.40 -9.93
N PRO A 58 -14.57 4.25 -9.93
CA PRO A 58 -15.26 4.67 -8.71
C PRO A 58 -15.73 3.50 -7.84
N GLU A 59 -16.16 2.40 -8.46
CA GLU A 59 -16.65 1.20 -7.80
C GLU A 59 -15.53 0.46 -7.05
N LEU A 60 -14.35 0.35 -7.66
CA LEU A 60 -13.16 -0.22 -7.04
C LEU A 60 -12.69 0.62 -5.85
N GLU A 61 -12.72 1.95 -5.99
CA GLU A 61 -12.39 2.86 -4.90
C GLU A 61 -13.38 2.72 -3.74
N ALA A 62 -14.68 2.65 -4.03
CA ALA A 62 -15.70 2.48 -3.02
C ALA A 62 -15.54 1.15 -2.26
N LEU A 63 -15.26 0.05 -2.97
CA LEU A 63 -14.96 -1.25 -2.34
C LEU A 63 -13.70 -1.21 -1.48
N MET A 64 -12.64 -0.53 -1.94
CA MET A 64 -11.42 -0.35 -1.16
C MET A 64 -11.66 0.52 0.09
N ALA A 65 -12.45 1.58 -0.04
CA ALA A 65 -12.85 2.42 1.10
C ALA A 65 -13.65 1.61 2.13
N GLU A 66 -14.55 0.76 1.64
CA GLU A 66 -15.38 -0.11 2.45
C GLU A 66 -14.56 -1.19 3.20
N LEU A 67 -13.57 -1.79 2.53
CA LEU A 67 -12.60 -2.70 3.15
C LEU A 67 -11.85 -2.01 4.31
N LEU A 68 -11.26 -0.83 4.05
CA LEU A 68 -10.50 -0.09 5.06
C LEU A 68 -11.40 0.38 6.22
N ARG A 69 -12.63 0.80 5.93
CA ARG A 69 -13.63 1.15 6.94
C ARG A 69 -13.97 -0.05 7.82
N THR A 70 -14.23 -1.21 7.22
CA THR A 70 -14.57 -2.45 7.94
C THR A 70 -13.43 -2.90 8.87
N ILE A 71 -12.18 -2.77 8.41
CA ILE A 71 -10.98 -3.02 9.24
C ILE A 71 -10.94 -2.06 10.43
N ARG A 72 -11.14 -0.76 10.19
CA ARG A 72 -11.16 0.27 11.24
C ARG A 72 -12.25 0.03 12.28
N GLU A 73 -13.44 -0.37 11.85
CA GLU A 73 -14.58 -0.65 12.72
C GLU A 73 -14.41 -1.89 13.58
N ALA A 74 -13.50 -2.79 13.22
CA ALA A 74 -13.17 -3.94 14.05
C ALA A 74 -12.35 -3.57 15.28
N VAL A 75 -11.59 -2.45 15.23
CA VAL A 75 -10.63 -2.04 16.26
C VAL A 75 -11.26 -1.93 17.67
N PRO A 76 -12.43 -1.30 17.87
CA PRO A 76 -13.04 -1.19 19.19
C PRO A 76 -13.44 -2.53 19.84
N ALA A 77 -13.59 -3.59 19.05
CA ALA A 77 -13.96 -4.92 19.54
C ALA A 77 -12.73 -5.80 19.86
N MET A 78 -11.52 -5.31 19.62
CA MET A 78 -10.27 -6.04 19.83
C MET A 78 -9.70 -5.78 21.23
N ASP A 79 -8.88 -6.72 21.72
CA ASP A 79 -7.99 -6.40 22.84
C ASP A 79 -6.96 -5.34 22.44
N HIS A 80 -6.36 -4.67 23.44
CA HIS A 80 -5.42 -3.56 23.22
C HIS A 80 -4.27 -3.94 22.29
N GLY A 81 -3.67 -5.12 22.46
CA GLY A 81 -2.55 -5.55 21.62
C GLY A 81 -2.98 -5.76 20.16
N ALA A 82 -4.12 -6.38 19.92
CA ALA A 82 -4.69 -6.57 18.58
C ALA A 82 -5.13 -5.25 17.94
N ALA A 83 -5.67 -4.32 18.73
CA ALA A 83 -6.01 -2.98 18.26
C ALA A 83 -4.77 -2.21 17.77
N LEU A 84 -3.66 -2.24 18.54
CA LEU A 84 -2.40 -1.61 18.14
C LEU A 84 -1.87 -2.17 16.82
N ARG A 85 -1.84 -3.50 16.66
CA ARG A 85 -1.36 -4.16 15.42
C ARG A 85 -2.24 -3.85 14.23
N THR A 86 -3.56 -3.84 14.44
CA THR A 86 -4.53 -3.51 13.40
C THR A 86 -4.41 -2.05 12.96
N ALA A 87 -4.12 -1.12 13.89
CA ALA A 87 -3.84 0.27 13.54
C ALA A 87 -2.60 0.40 12.64
N VAL A 88 -1.52 -0.34 12.92
CA VAL A 88 -0.31 -0.39 12.08
C VAL A 88 -0.61 -0.96 10.69
N LEU A 89 -1.37 -2.06 10.62
CA LEU A 89 -1.82 -2.63 9.34
C LEU A 89 -2.64 -1.60 8.54
N LEU A 90 -3.66 -1.01 9.18
CA LEU A 90 -4.56 -0.05 8.52
C LEU A 90 -3.80 1.15 7.97
N ALA A 91 -2.87 1.72 8.74
CA ALA A 91 -2.02 2.82 8.29
C ALA A 91 -1.21 2.44 7.03
N GLY A 92 -0.67 1.23 6.97
CA GLY A 92 0.03 0.72 5.78
C GLY A 92 -0.86 0.56 4.55
N LEU A 93 -2.08 0.04 4.74
CA LEU A 93 -3.04 -0.13 3.66
C LEU A 93 -3.58 1.23 3.16
N GLU A 94 -3.83 2.17 4.06
CA GLU A 94 -4.24 3.53 3.72
C GLU A 94 -3.16 4.25 2.89
N LEU A 95 -1.90 4.15 3.32
CA LEU A 95 -0.76 4.69 2.59
C LEU A 95 -0.67 4.13 1.17
N VAL A 96 -0.78 2.81 1.00
CA VAL A 96 -0.73 2.16 -0.33
C VAL A 96 -1.97 2.44 -1.18
N SER A 97 -3.13 2.59 -0.56
CA SER A 97 -4.35 3.06 -1.24
C SER A 97 -4.25 4.52 -1.71
N GLY A 98 -3.15 5.21 -1.38
CA GLY A 98 -2.92 6.62 -1.70
C GLY A 98 -3.90 7.54 -0.98
N ARG A 99 -4.32 7.17 0.23
CA ARG A 99 -5.01 8.12 1.10
C ARG A 99 -3.97 9.03 1.72
N PRO A 100 -4.15 10.36 1.67
CA PRO A 100 -3.25 11.26 2.38
C PRO A 100 -3.31 10.94 3.88
N LEU A 101 -2.17 11.12 4.56
CA LEU A 101 -2.12 11.04 6.01
C LEU A 101 -3.07 12.10 6.60
N ASP A 102 -3.80 11.75 7.66
CA ASP A 102 -4.63 12.72 8.37
C ASP A 102 -3.73 13.63 9.21
N ASP A 103 -3.71 14.93 8.91
CA ASP A 103 -2.92 15.93 9.65
C ASP A 103 -3.34 16.02 11.14
N ARG A 104 -4.50 15.46 11.50
CA ARG A 104 -5.00 15.38 12.88
C ARG A 104 -4.49 14.15 13.62
N ASP A 105 -3.97 13.14 12.90
CA ASP A 105 -3.36 11.96 13.49
C ASP A 105 -1.96 12.31 14.02
N VAL A 106 -1.94 12.92 15.21
CA VAL A 106 -0.72 13.32 15.90
C VAL A 106 -0.67 12.58 17.23
N GLY A 107 0.34 11.73 17.37
CA GLY A 107 0.68 11.06 18.62
C GLY A 107 2.06 11.50 19.12
N THR A 108 2.71 10.59 19.83
CA THR A 108 4.01 10.78 20.43
C THR A 108 5.01 9.74 19.95
N THR A 109 6.30 9.99 20.20
CA THR A 109 7.36 9.00 19.99
C THR A 109 7.13 7.73 20.80
N SER A 110 6.52 7.82 21.97
CA SER A 110 6.14 6.64 22.77
C SER A 110 5.01 5.83 22.14
N ASP A 111 4.03 6.48 21.51
CA ASP A 111 2.97 5.76 20.78
C ASP A 111 3.58 4.95 19.63
N VAL A 112 4.54 5.52 18.90
CA VAL A 112 5.28 4.80 17.83
C VAL A 112 5.94 3.54 18.39
N LEU A 113 6.65 3.65 19.52
CA LEU A 113 7.37 2.53 20.13
C LEU A 113 6.41 1.45 20.64
N GLU A 114 5.25 1.84 21.16
CA GLU A 114 4.20 0.92 21.60
C GLU A 114 3.59 0.15 20.41
N TYR A 115 3.16 0.87 19.36
CA TYR A 115 2.66 0.27 18.11
C TYR A 115 3.67 -0.69 17.49
N ALA A 116 4.94 -0.26 17.41
CA ALA A 116 6.02 -1.05 16.82
C ALA A 116 6.30 -2.31 17.64
N ALA A 117 6.45 -2.19 18.97
CA ALA A 117 6.74 -3.34 19.82
C ALA A 117 5.62 -4.38 19.81
N ALA A 118 4.35 -3.96 19.81
CA ALA A 118 3.20 -4.87 19.69
C ALA A 118 3.23 -5.63 18.35
N SER A 119 3.54 -4.94 17.26
CA SER A 119 3.51 -5.48 15.91
C SER A 119 4.73 -6.36 15.59
N VAL A 120 5.93 -5.98 16.03
CA VAL A 120 7.15 -6.78 15.86
C VAL A 120 7.03 -8.12 16.55
N ARG A 121 6.51 -8.18 17.79
CA ARG A 121 6.34 -9.44 18.52
C ARG A 121 5.46 -10.45 17.79
N THR A 122 4.53 -9.97 16.96
CA THR A 122 3.68 -10.83 16.15
C THR A 122 4.32 -11.18 14.81
N ARG A 123 4.98 -10.22 14.15
CA ARG A 123 5.57 -10.42 12.83
C ARG A 123 6.89 -11.20 12.84
N ALA A 124 7.66 -11.06 13.93
CA ALA A 124 8.94 -11.70 14.17
C ALA A 124 8.97 -12.26 15.62
N PRO A 125 8.21 -13.33 15.92
CA PRO A 125 8.01 -13.82 17.29
C PRO A 125 9.27 -14.38 17.96
N SER A 126 10.32 -14.64 17.19
CA SER A 126 11.63 -15.04 17.72
C SER A 126 12.47 -13.89 18.27
N LEU A 127 12.10 -12.63 17.99
CA LEU A 127 12.84 -11.45 18.45
C LEU A 127 12.37 -10.98 19.82
N THR A 128 13.33 -10.78 20.72
CA THR A 128 13.11 -9.97 21.92
C THR A 128 13.19 -8.49 21.57
N VAL A 129 12.19 -7.71 21.95
CA VAL A 129 12.13 -6.25 21.68
C VAL A 129 12.45 -5.48 22.96
N GLU A 130 13.58 -4.79 22.97
CA GLU A 130 13.96 -3.83 24.01
C GLU A 130 13.60 -2.40 23.54
N ILE A 131 12.93 -1.62 24.38
CA ILE A 131 12.66 -0.20 24.12
C ILE A 131 13.62 0.64 24.96
N VAL A 132 14.41 1.51 24.31
CA VAL A 132 15.23 2.50 25.05
C VAL A 132 14.30 3.55 25.65
N PRO A 133 14.33 3.75 26.97
CA PRO A 133 13.50 4.76 27.61
C PRO A 133 13.78 6.15 27.05
N GLU A 134 12.70 6.86 26.73
CA GLU A 134 12.77 8.28 26.35
C GLU A 134 12.58 9.15 27.60
N GLU A 135 13.41 10.18 27.77
CA GLU A 135 13.23 11.13 28.88
C GLU A 135 11.96 11.97 28.71
N ARG A 136 11.63 12.34 27.47
CA ARG A 136 10.48 13.18 27.11
C ARG A 136 9.94 12.79 25.73
N PRO A 137 8.76 12.15 25.66
CA PRO A 137 8.12 11.84 24.39
C PRO A 137 7.83 13.12 23.59
N GLY A 138 8.17 13.12 22.29
CA GLY A 138 7.95 14.23 21.38
C GLY A 138 6.76 13.99 20.45
N PRO A 139 6.15 15.03 19.86
CA PRO A 139 5.04 14.87 18.92
C PRO A 139 5.49 14.20 17.62
N VAL A 140 4.64 13.31 17.08
CA VAL A 140 4.91 12.55 15.84
C VAL A 140 3.64 12.51 14.99
N PRO A 141 3.70 12.90 13.70
CA PRO A 141 2.59 12.69 12.77
C PRO A 141 2.47 11.22 12.38
N ALA A 142 1.23 10.74 12.29
CA ALA A 142 0.86 9.39 11.88
C ALA A 142 1.71 8.28 12.56
N PRO A 143 1.65 8.15 13.91
CA PRO A 143 2.53 7.27 14.67
C PRO A 143 2.45 5.81 14.23
N ALA A 144 1.27 5.33 13.81
CA ALA A 144 1.09 3.97 13.27
C ALA A 144 1.84 3.75 11.94
N THR A 145 1.94 4.79 11.09
CA THR A 145 2.73 4.74 9.84
C THR A 145 4.23 4.67 10.14
N VAL A 146 4.70 5.44 11.13
CA VAL A 146 6.10 5.37 11.60
C VAL A 146 6.39 3.99 12.20
N ALA A 147 5.46 3.45 12.99
CA ALA A 147 5.60 2.13 13.59
C ALA A 147 5.68 1.02 12.54
N LEU A 148 4.90 1.10 11.46
CA LEU A 148 5.00 0.16 10.34
C LEU A 148 6.42 0.11 9.78
N VAL A 149 7.07 1.26 9.62
CA VAL A 149 8.48 1.33 9.16
C VAL A 149 9.41 0.56 10.11
N LEU A 150 9.25 0.70 11.42
CA LEU A 150 10.05 -0.04 12.40
C LEU A 150 9.75 -1.55 12.36
N VAL A 151 8.50 -1.93 12.13
CA VAL A 151 8.12 -3.34 11.94
C VAL A 151 8.82 -3.92 10.72
N GLN A 152 8.86 -3.20 9.60
CA GLN A 152 9.57 -3.64 8.40
C GLN A 152 11.08 -3.77 8.63
N PHE A 153 11.70 -2.82 9.33
CA PHE A 153 13.12 -2.93 9.71
C PHE A 153 13.38 -4.18 10.55
N ALA A 154 12.58 -4.42 11.59
CA ALA A 154 12.72 -5.56 12.47
C ALA A 154 12.48 -6.90 11.76
N ALA A 155 11.41 -7.00 10.97
CA ALA A 155 11.07 -8.21 10.22
C ALA A 155 12.15 -8.57 9.21
N ASN A 156 12.65 -7.58 8.45
CA ASN A 156 13.71 -7.79 7.47
C ASN A 156 15.04 -8.16 8.13
N ALA A 157 15.37 -7.55 9.28
CA ALA A 157 16.53 -7.93 10.07
C ALA A 157 16.42 -9.39 10.55
N SER A 158 15.26 -9.79 11.08
CA SER A 158 14.99 -11.17 11.53
C SER A 158 15.07 -12.19 10.40
N ALA A 159 14.60 -11.83 9.20
CA ALA A 159 14.60 -12.70 8.02
C ALA A 159 15.93 -12.66 7.23
N HIS A 160 16.93 -11.93 7.72
CA HIS A 160 18.24 -11.72 7.08
C HIS A 160 18.14 -11.10 5.68
N GLU A 161 17.07 -10.36 5.39
CA GLU A 161 16.85 -9.80 4.06
C GLU A 161 17.83 -8.70 3.67
N PHE A 162 18.54 -8.15 4.66
CA PHE A 162 19.57 -7.14 4.52
C PHE A 162 20.98 -7.71 4.30
N ALA A 163 21.21 -9.01 4.49
CA ALA A 163 22.53 -9.58 4.29
C ALA A 163 22.69 -10.09 2.84
N ASP A 164 23.70 -9.60 2.12
CA ASP A 164 24.21 -10.30 0.94
C ASP A 164 24.82 -11.62 1.44
N ALA A 165 24.29 -12.73 0.93
CA ALA A 165 24.47 -14.07 1.49
C ALA A 165 25.93 -14.51 1.63
N ALA A 166 26.42 -14.58 2.86
CA ALA A 166 27.56 -15.41 3.30
C ALA A 166 27.56 -15.67 4.81
N GLU A 167 27.01 -14.76 5.63
CA GLU A 167 26.97 -14.89 7.09
C GLU A 167 25.55 -14.66 7.62
N THR A 168 24.71 -15.71 7.59
CA THR A 168 23.40 -15.70 8.26
C THR A 168 23.60 -15.76 9.78
N ARG A 169 23.64 -14.60 10.45
CA ARG A 169 23.63 -14.50 11.91
C ARG A 169 22.19 -14.36 12.39
N ARG A 170 21.64 -15.40 13.02
CA ARG A 170 20.33 -15.35 13.68
C ARG A 170 20.31 -14.19 14.68
N LEU A 171 19.31 -13.31 14.56
CA LEU A 171 19.06 -12.25 15.53
C LEU A 171 18.08 -12.76 16.58
N ASP A 172 18.41 -12.60 17.85
CA ASP A 172 17.55 -12.97 18.99
C ASP A 172 16.95 -11.75 19.70
N SER A 173 17.51 -10.55 19.48
CA SER A 173 16.99 -9.31 20.05
C SER A 173 17.24 -8.10 19.16
N ILE A 174 16.38 -7.10 19.32
CA ILE A 174 16.51 -5.78 18.73
C ILE A 174 16.24 -4.71 19.79
N ARG A 175 16.72 -3.50 19.53
CA ARG A 175 16.50 -2.31 20.35
C ARG A 175 15.77 -1.25 19.52
N LEU A 176 14.65 -0.75 20.04
CA LEU A 176 13.93 0.39 19.49
C LEU A 176 14.39 1.66 20.21
N ARG A 177 14.92 2.62 19.46
CA ARG A 177 15.48 3.86 20.04
C ARG A 177 15.01 5.08 19.28
N VAL A 178 14.75 6.16 20.00
CA VAL A 178 14.43 7.48 19.44
C VAL A 178 15.58 8.44 19.72
N ALA A 179 15.99 9.20 18.70
CA ALA A 179 16.91 10.32 18.82
C ALA A 179 16.20 11.64 18.50
N SER A 180 16.88 12.77 18.74
CA SER A 180 16.39 14.09 18.34
C SER A 180 16.15 14.16 16.82
N GLY A 181 15.12 14.90 16.40
CA GLY A 181 14.81 15.06 14.96
C GLY A 181 13.34 14.89 14.55
N PRO A 182 12.50 14.04 15.19
CA PRO A 182 12.83 12.75 15.79
C PRO A 182 13.37 11.76 14.74
N SER A 183 14.27 10.87 15.17
CA SER A 183 14.77 9.76 14.35
C SER A 183 14.58 8.44 15.07
N PHE A 184 13.99 7.46 14.41
CA PHE A 184 13.61 6.17 14.95
C PHE A 184 14.54 5.09 14.43
N TYR A 185 15.12 4.32 15.34
CA TYR A 185 16.10 3.29 15.03
C TYR A 185 15.55 1.92 15.43
N VAL A 186 15.83 0.93 14.58
CA VAL A 186 15.80 -0.49 14.94
C VAL A 186 17.24 -0.98 14.88
N GLU A 187 17.79 -1.32 16.05
CA GLU A 187 19.22 -1.63 16.20
C GLU A 187 19.41 -3.06 16.72
N TRP A 188 20.50 -3.70 16.33
CA TRP A 188 20.93 -4.99 16.84
C TRP A 188 22.44 -5.01 17.08
N PRO A 189 22.92 -5.87 17.99
CA PRO A 189 24.35 -6.05 18.20
C PRO A 189 25.05 -6.57 16.95
N THR A 190 26.19 -6.00 16.60
CA THR A 190 27.07 -6.49 15.54
C THR A 190 28.54 -6.39 15.95
N GLU A 191 29.35 -7.35 15.51
CA GLU A 191 30.81 -7.30 15.64
C GLU A 191 31.46 -6.78 14.35
N ASN A 192 30.79 -6.97 13.21
CA ASN A 192 31.26 -6.58 11.88
C ASN A 192 30.11 -5.90 11.13
N PRO A 193 29.97 -4.56 11.20
CA PRO A 193 28.96 -3.86 10.42
C PRO A 193 29.26 -4.02 8.93
N ALA A 194 28.25 -4.42 8.16
CA ALA A 194 28.36 -4.53 6.71
C ALA A 194 27.61 -3.37 6.04
N ASP A 195 28.12 -2.89 4.92
CA ASP A 195 27.35 -1.97 4.07
C ASP A 195 26.30 -2.79 3.32
N VAL A 196 25.04 -2.61 3.71
CA VAL A 196 23.90 -3.30 3.09
C VAL A 196 23.42 -2.54 1.86
N ALA A 197 23.48 -3.20 0.69
CA ALA A 197 22.87 -2.69 -0.52
C ALA A 197 21.38 -3.08 -0.60
N VAL A 198 20.49 -2.20 -0.17
CA VAL A 198 19.04 -2.45 -0.29
C VAL A 198 18.55 -2.21 -1.72
N ARG A 199 18.17 -3.29 -2.41
CA ARG A 199 17.61 -3.26 -3.78
C ARG A 199 16.11 -3.53 -3.72
N THR A 200 15.32 -2.52 -4.02
CA THR A 200 13.86 -2.62 -4.18
C THR A 200 13.35 -1.38 -4.91
N ALA A 201 12.05 -1.36 -5.23
CA ALA A 201 11.37 -0.26 -5.91
C ALA A 201 10.07 0.13 -5.21
N ARG A 202 9.65 1.39 -5.38
CA ARG A 202 8.29 1.83 -5.01
C ARG A 202 7.25 1.19 -5.90
N HIS A 203 7.56 1.02 -7.19
CA HIS A 203 6.66 0.44 -8.18
C HIS A 203 6.44 -1.05 -7.90
N GLN A 204 5.18 -1.49 -7.80
CA GLN A 204 4.81 -2.82 -7.33
C GLN A 204 5.37 -3.97 -8.19
N ARG A 205 5.52 -3.74 -9.51
CA ARG A 205 6.01 -4.76 -10.45
C ARG A 205 7.51 -5.04 -10.27
N ARG A 206 8.22 -4.08 -9.69
CA ARG A 206 9.67 -4.11 -9.47
C ARG A 206 10.03 -4.28 -8.00
N ARG A 207 9.04 -4.17 -7.12
CA ARG A 207 9.20 -4.31 -5.67
C ARG A 207 9.55 -5.76 -5.35
N THR A 208 10.83 -6.03 -5.10
CA THR A 208 11.29 -7.28 -4.52
C THR A 208 11.21 -7.18 -3.00
N ARG A 209 10.40 -8.03 -2.38
CA ARG A 209 10.04 -8.01 -0.94
C ARG A 209 9.36 -6.69 -0.53
N TRP A 210 8.38 -6.77 0.35
CA TRP A 210 7.50 -5.62 0.59
C TRP A 210 8.12 -4.59 1.54
N GLY A 211 8.91 -5.03 2.52
CA GLY A 211 9.28 -4.16 3.64
C GLY A 211 9.95 -2.85 3.27
N TRP A 212 10.91 -2.84 2.34
CA TRP A 212 11.61 -1.58 2.02
C TRP A 212 10.86 -0.66 1.04
N GLY A 213 10.01 -1.21 0.17
CA GLY A 213 9.15 -0.42 -0.70
C GLY A 213 8.18 0.45 0.12
N TYR A 214 7.56 -0.16 1.13
CA TYR A 214 6.72 0.54 2.10
C TYR A 214 7.44 1.60 2.91
N VAL A 215 8.63 1.25 3.41
CA VAL A 215 9.47 2.17 4.17
C VAL A 215 9.70 3.46 3.37
N ARG A 216 9.96 3.33 2.06
CA ARG A 216 10.14 4.47 1.16
C ARG A 216 8.85 5.27 0.99
N MET A 217 7.71 4.61 0.77
CA MET A 217 6.41 5.29 0.66
C MET A 217 6.04 6.06 1.94
N ALA A 218 6.31 5.46 3.11
CA ALA A 218 6.05 6.08 4.40
C ALA A 218 6.98 7.30 4.62
N ALA A 219 8.27 7.15 4.30
CA ALA A 219 9.21 8.28 4.32
C ALA A 219 8.77 9.39 3.36
N ASP A 220 8.27 9.06 2.17
CA ASP A 220 7.80 10.05 1.21
C ASP A 220 6.62 10.89 1.77
N ALA A 221 5.64 10.21 2.37
CA ALA A 221 4.45 10.83 2.96
C ALA A 221 4.75 11.65 4.23
N LEU A 222 5.67 11.15 5.07
CA LEU A 222 6.07 11.80 6.33
C LEU A 222 7.14 12.89 6.14
N GLY A 223 7.64 13.09 4.91
CA GLY A 223 8.78 13.96 4.66
C GLY A 223 10.03 13.51 5.39
N GLY A 224 10.23 12.20 5.44
CA GLY A 224 11.37 11.56 6.07
C GLY A 224 12.42 11.07 5.09
N ALA A 225 13.47 10.48 5.65
CA ALA A 225 14.46 9.70 4.96
C ALA A 225 14.62 8.38 5.70
N ALA A 226 14.54 7.28 4.96
CA ALA A 226 14.89 5.96 5.46
C ALA A 226 16.34 5.63 5.08
N LEU A 227 17.13 5.28 6.08
CA LEU A 227 18.52 4.87 5.95
C LEU A 227 18.61 3.35 6.13
N PRO A 228 19.26 2.64 5.19
CA PRO A 228 19.47 1.20 5.30
C PRO A 228 20.31 0.85 6.54
N PRO A 229 20.40 -0.43 6.90
CA PRO A 229 21.27 -0.86 7.98
C PRO A 229 22.69 -0.34 7.81
N GLY A 230 23.21 0.22 8.88
CA GLY A 230 24.58 0.70 8.97
C GLY A 230 24.95 0.90 10.44
N ARG A 231 26.20 1.32 10.69
CA ARG A 231 26.68 1.53 12.05
C ARG A 231 25.90 2.66 12.74
N THR A 232 25.29 2.36 13.89
CA THR A 232 24.54 3.34 14.69
C THR A 232 25.21 3.68 16.02
N GLY A 233 26.14 2.84 16.47
CA GLY A 233 26.92 3.03 17.69
C GLY A 233 28.05 2.02 17.81
N ASP A 234 28.70 1.96 18.97
CA ASP A 234 29.73 0.96 19.23
C ASP A 234 29.12 -0.42 19.42
N GLY A 235 29.52 -1.35 18.55
CA GLY A 235 28.99 -2.72 18.53
C GLY A 235 27.53 -2.83 18.09
N MET A 236 26.97 -1.79 17.47
CA MET A 236 25.56 -1.75 17.04
C MET A 236 25.44 -1.36 15.57
N GLU A 237 24.53 -2.05 14.90
CA GLU A 237 24.08 -1.77 13.55
C GLU A 237 22.57 -1.63 13.55
N GLY A 238 22.02 -0.84 12.65
CA GLY A 238 20.58 -0.66 12.59
C GLY A 238 20.12 0.15 11.40
N ALA A 239 18.84 0.03 11.10
CA ALA A 239 18.15 0.88 10.13
C ALA A 239 17.50 2.07 10.85
N CYS A 240 17.31 3.17 10.12
CA CYS A 240 16.80 4.42 10.69
C CYS A 240 15.73 5.05 9.79
N LEU A 241 14.67 5.54 10.41
CA LEU A 241 13.74 6.49 9.80
C LEU A 241 13.91 7.84 10.51
N SER A 242 14.30 8.86 9.76
CA SER A 242 14.30 10.24 10.26
C SER A 242 13.17 11.00 9.60
N ILE A 243 12.34 11.72 10.37
CA ILE A 243 11.24 12.52 9.85
C ILE A 243 11.55 14.03 9.94
N GLY A 244 10.84 14.86 9.18
CA GLY A 244 11.05 16.31 9.18
C GLY A 244 12.15 16.81 8.23
N SER A 245 12.58 15.97 7.29
CA SER A 245 13.47 16.38 6.19
C SER A 245 12.74 17.34 5.26
N ARG A 246 13.37 18.47 4.91
CA ARG A 246 12.83 19.44 3.93
C ARG A 246 13.19 19.09 2.48
N MET A 247 13.36 17.81 2.19
CA MET A 247 13.75 17.33 0.87
C MET A 247 12.54 16.78 0.13
N LEU A 248 12.43 17.14 -1.14
CA LEU A 248 11.44 16.55 -2.02
C LEU A 248 11.75 15.07 -2.26
N THR A 249 10.77 14.22 -1.99
CA THR A 249 10.87 12.75 -2.03
C THR A 249 10.20 12.10 -3.23
N VAL A 250 9.51 12.85 -4.11
CA VAL A 250 9.00 12.28 -5.38
C VAL A 250 10.17 11.83 -6.28
N PRO A 251 10.17 10.63 -6.88
CA PRO A 251 11.23 10.22 -7.81
C PRO A 251 11.14 11.03 -9.10
N LEU A 252 11.99 12.06 -9.23
CA LEU A 252 11.91 13.08 -10.26
C LEU A 252 13.31 13.51 -10.70
N ALA A 253 13.50 13.65 -12.01
CA ALA A 253 14.71 14.14 -12.63
C ALA A 253 14.42 15.18 -13.71
N CYS A 254 15.36 16.09 -13.91
CA CYS A 254 15.33 17.13 -14.91
C CYS A 254 16.53 16.97 -15.84
N PHE A 255 16.24 16.93 -17.13
CA PHE A 255 17.19 16.80 -18.22
C PHE A 255 17.19 18.07 -19.08
N ASP A 256 18.32 18.38 -19.68
CA ASP A 256 18.52 19.47 -20.62
C ASP A 256 19.39 18.96 -21.77
N GLY A 257 18.83 18.95 -22.98
CA GLY A 257 19.47 18.34 -24.15
C GLY A 257 19.87 16.87 -23.92
N GLY A 258 19.06 16.10 -23.18
CA GLY A 258 19.35 14.70 -22.83
C GLY A 258 20.35 14.52 -21.68
N ARG A 259 20.98 15.59 -21.19
CA ARG A 259 21.89 15.55 -20.05
C ARG A 259 21.14 15.75 -18.74
N LEU A 260 21.33 14.85 -17.78
CA LEU A 260 20.80 15.00 -16.43
C LEU A 260 21.37 16.25 -15.75
N ARG A 261 20.49 17.12 -15.24
CA ARG A 261 20.83 18.37 -14.54
C ARG A 261 20.55 18.31 -13.05
N ARG A 262 19.39 17.82 -12.67
CA ARG A 262 18.93 17.71 -11.29
C ARG A 262 18.11 16.44 -11.11
N ARG A 263 18.12 15.88 -9.91
CA ARG A 263 17.27 14.75 -9.52
C ARG A 263 17.02 14.74 -8.02
N THR A 264 15.95 14.09 -7.60
CA THR A 264 15.72 13.75 -6.19
C THR A 264 16.57 12.56 -5.77
N GLN A 265 16.76 12.38 -4.46
CA GLN A 265 17.38 11.16 -3.93
C GLN A 265 16.54 9.93 -4.27
N SER A 266 15.21 10.07 -4.24
CA SER A 266 14.29 9.01 -4.62
C SER A 266 14.44 8.59 -6.07
N TRP A 267 14.81 9.48 -7.00
CA TRP A 267 15.16 9.08 -8.36
C TRP A 267 16.33 8.09 -8.36
N ASP A 268 17.41 8.39 -7.63
CA ASP A 268 18.58 7.49 -7.55
C ASP A 268 18.24 6.15 -6.92
N GLN A 269 17.36 6.14 -5.91
CA GLN A 269 16.86 4.92 -5.29
C GLN A 269 16.07 4.03 -6.26
N GLU A 270 15.40 4.60 -7.26
CA GLU A 270 14.56 3.86 -8.22
C GLU A 270 15.31 3.49 -9.52
N THR A 271 16.33 4.26 -9.90
CA THR A 271 17.02 4.08 -11.19
C THR A 271 18.49 3.66 -11.08
N VAL A 272 19.20 4.04 -10.01
CA VAL A 272 20.64 3.78 -9.87
C VAL A 272 20.89 2.58 -8.97
N HIS A 273 20.22 2.51 -7.82
CA HIS A 273 20.43 1.48 -6.79
C HIS A 273 19.66 0.18 -7.05
N VAL A 274 19.66 -0.27 -8.30
CA VAL A 274 18.96 -1.48 -8.79
C VAL A 274 19.96 -2.46 -9.42
N GLY A 275 19.51 -3.67 -9.75
CA GLY A 275 20.33 -4.67 -10.44
C GLY A 275 20.80 -4.18 -11.82
N ALA A 276 21.91 -4.71 -12.34
CA ALA A 276 22.49 -4.23 -13.60
C ALA A 276 21.55 -4.39 -14.80
N GLU A 277 20.84 -5.52 -14.89
CA GLU A 277 19.85 -5.78 -15.95
C GLU A 277 18.68 -4.80 -15.88
N GLU A 278 18.14 -4.61 -14.67
CA GLU A 278 17.05 -3.68 -14.40
C GLU A 278 17.45 -2.22 -14.68
N ARG A 279 18.67 -1.83 -14.31
CA ARG A 279 19.22 -0.51 -14.63
C ARG A 279 19.26 -0.29 -16.14
N SER A 280 19.76 -1.28 -16.89
CA SER A 280 19.83 -1.20 -18.35
C SER A 280 18.45 -1.06 -18.99
N ALA A 281 17.44 -1.76 -18.46
CA ALA A 281 16.06 -1.66 -18.93
C ALA A 281 15.49 -0.25 -18.69
N ILE A 282 15.67 0.30 -17.49
CA ILE A 282 15.23 1.66 -17.13
C ILE A 282 15.92 2.72 -18.00
N GLU A 283 17.22 2.58 -18.23
CA GLU A 283 17.98 3.51 -19.06
C GLU A 283 17.51 3.50 -20.50
N GLY A 284 17.18 2.31 -21.05
CA GLY A 284 16.57 2.17 -22.38
C GLY A 284 15.21 2.86 -22.47
N GLU A 285 14.31 2.54 -21.54
CA GLU A 285 12.96 3.13 -21.46
C GLU A 285 13.02 4.65 -21.29
N LEU A 286 13.90 5.14 -20.41
CA LEU A 286 14.13 6.57 -20.20
C LEU A 286 14.60 7.25 -21.49
N GLN A 287 15.54 6.65 -22.22
CA GLN A 287 16.07 7.25 -23.45
C GLN A 287 14.97 7.37 -24.52
N GLU A 288 14.16 6.34 -24.70
CA GLU A 288 13.00 6.38 -25.61
C GLU A 288 12.01 7.46 -25.17
N LEU A 289 11.69 7.51 -23.88
CA LEU A 289 10.75 8.47 -23.32
C LEU A 289 11.22 9.93 -23.49
N LEU A 290 12.52 10.19 -23.32
CA LEU A 290 13.12 11.51 -23.57
C LEU A 290 13.03 11.92 -25.04
N VAL A 291 13.19 10.98 -25.97
CA VAL A 291 13.02 11.22 -27.42
C VAL A 291 11.56 11.53 -27.74
N THR A 292 10.62 10.74 -27.23
CA THR A 292 9.18 10.96 -27.45
C THR A 292 8.72 12.29 -26.85
N ALA A 293 9.14 12.63 -25.63
CA ALA A 293 8.85 13.92 -25.01
C ALA A 293 9.44 15.10 -25.81
N ALA A 294 10.58 14.89 -26.46
CA ALA A 294 11.18 15.88 -27.34
C ALA A 294 10.40 16.09 -28.64
N ALA A 295 9.76 15.04 -29.16
CA ALA A 295 8.89 15.10 -30.33
C ALA A 295 7.52 15.72 -30.03
N GLU A 296 7.05 15.62 -28.78
CA GLU A 296 5.74 16.14 -28.34
C GLU A 296 5.87 17.15 -27.17
N PRO A 297 6.42 18.36 -27.38
CA PRO A 297 6.56 19.36 -26.33
C PRO A 297 5.23 19.72 -25.65
N GLY A 298 5.24 19.79 -24.32
CA GLY A 298 4.08 20.09 -23.47
C GLY A 298 3.21 18.87 -23.12
N ALA A 299 3.22 17.82 -23.94
CA ALA A 299 2.50 16.60 -23.65
C ALA A 299 3.16 15.83 -22.50
N ILE A 300 2.35 15.07 -21.76
CA ILE A 300 2.85 14.02 -20.86
C ILE A 300 2.92 12.76 -21.72
N VAL A 301 4.13 12.26 -21.92
CA VAL A 301 4.37 10.96 -22.53
C VAL A 301 4.66 9.97 -21.41
N SER A 302 4.12 8.76 -21.53
CA SER A 302 4.27 7.72 -20.52
C SER A 302 4.71 6.43 -21.18
N SER A 303 5.57 5.70 -20.48
CA SER A 303 5.89 4.31 -20.74
C SER A 303 5.28 3.44 -19.64
N GLU A 304 5.76 2.21 -19.45
CA GLU A 304 5.23 1.32 -18.41
C GLU A 304 5.56 1.84 -17.00
N LEU A 305 6.78 2.34 -16.79
CA LEU A 305 7.28 2.72 -15.48
C LEU A 305 7.42 4.23 -15.32
N LEU A 306 7.77 4.94 -16.39
CA LEU A 306 8.17 6.33 -16.34
C LEU A 306 7.19 7.23 -17.08
N CYS A 307 7.16 8.50 -16.68
CA CYS A 307 6.48 9.56 -17.42
C CYS A 307 7.45 10.72 -17.64
N ALA A 308 7.30 11.43 -18.75
CA ALA A 308 8.10 12.60 -19.07
C ALA A 308 7.30 13.70 -19.75
N ARG A 309 7.79 14.93 -19.61
CA ARG A 309 7.23 16.13 -20.23
C ARG A 309 8.36 17.08 -20.59
N ARG A 310 8.35 17.58 -21.83
CA ARG A 310 9.28 18.62 -22.27
C ARG A 310 8.61 19.99 -22.27
N THR A 311 9.14 20.92 -21.49
CA THR A 311 8.66 22.31 -21.39
C THR A 311 9.84 23.23 -21.09
N GLY A 312 9.78 24.49 -21.55
CA GLY A 312 10.82 25.49 -21.22
C GLY A 312 12.26 25.08 -21.59
N GLY A 313 12.44 24.26 -22.63
CA GLY A 313 13.75 23.73 -23.06
C GLY A 313 14.29 22.57 -22.22
N ARG A 314 13.60 22.18 -21.15
CA ARG A 314 13.97 21.07 -20.24
C ARG A 314 13.01 19.91 -20.42
N THR A 315 13.45 18.70 -20.07
CA THR A 315 12.57 17.53 -19.98
C THR A 315 12.56 17.04 -18.54
N TRP A 316 11.38 17.03 -17.92
CA TRP A 316 11.17 16.38 -16.63
C TRP A 316 10.80 14.93 -16.85
N ALA A 317 11.38 14.02 -16.07
CA ALA A 317 11.03 12.62 -16.05
C ALA A 317 10.78 12.17 -14.61
N ALA A 318 9.80 11.31 -14.40
CA ALA A 318 9.41 10.85 -13.08
C ALA A 318 8.92 9.40 -13.08
N LEU A 319 8.97 8.78 -11.89
CA LEU A 319 8.20 7.58 -11.59
C LEU A 319 6.86 8.05 -10.96
N PRO A 320 5.72 7.92 -11.66
CA PRO A 320 4.43 8.31 -11.10
C PRO A 320 3.99 7.33 -10.00
N PRO A 321 3.10 7.75 -9.08
CA PRO A 321 2.46 6.82 -8.16
C PRO A 321 1.66 5.71 -8.87
N GLU A 322 1.47 4.57 -8.21
CA GLU A 322 0.62 3.47 -8.69
C GLU A 322 -0.84 3.92 -8.85
N THR A 323 -1.55 3.40 -9.86
CA THR A 323 -2.91 3.84 -10.22
C THR A 323 -3.85 2.67 -10.54
N GLY A 324 -5.16 2.91 -10.68
CA GLY A 324 -6.10 1.90 -11.20
C GLY A 324 -6.13 0.56 -10.44
N SER A 325 -6.30 -0.54 -11.18
CA SER A 325 -6.28 -1.92 -10.63
C SER A 325 -4.93 -2.29 -10.03
N HIS A 326 -3.86 -1.63 -10.48
CA HIS A 326 -2.52 -1.81 -9.97
C HIS A 326 -2.44 -1.45 -8.49
N ARG A 327 -3.04 -0.32 -8.09
CA ARG A 327 -3.13 0.07 -6.69
C ARG A 327 -3.93 -0.92 -5.85
N VAL A 328 -5.04 -1.43 -6.39
CA VAL A 328 -5.89 -2.42 -5.72
C VAL A 328 -5.09 -3.68 -5.41
N ARG A 329 -4.35 -4.20 -6.38
CA ARG A 329 -3.45 -5.35 -6.19
C ARG A 329 -2.36 -5.08 -5.14
N ASP A 330 -1.85 -3.84 -5.09
CA ASP A 330 -0.89 -3.43 -4.06
C ASP A 330 -1.54 -3.50 -2.65
N VAL A 331 -2.75 -2.97 -2.47
CA VAL A 331 -3.47 -3.10 -1.19
C VAL A 331 -3.71 -4.55 -0.78
N LEU A 332 -4.18 -5.39 -1.70
CA LEU A 332 -4.46 -6.81 -1.45
C LEU A 332 -3.20 -7.60 -1.07
N ARG A 333 -2.09 -7.36 -1.78
CA ARG A 333 -0.80 -7.99 -1.47
C ARG A 333 -0.28 -7.52 -0.11
N GLY A 334 -0.56 -6.27 0.27
CA GLY A 334 -0.25 -5.73 1.60
C GLY A 334 -1.01 -6.42 2.72
N LEU A 335 -2.32 -6.60 2.52
CA LEU A 335 -3.17 -7.28 3.48
C LEU A 335 -2.74 -8.74 3.69
N ASP A 336 -2.38 -9.44 2.61
CA ASP A 336 -1.88 -10.82 2.70
C ASP A 336 -0.49 -10.88 3.38
N HIS A 337 0.43 -10.00 2.98
CA HIS A 337 1.78 -9.95 3.53
C HIS A 337 1.80 -9.64 5.04
N GLU A 338 0.89 -8.78 5.49
CA GLU A 338 0.75 -8.36 6.88
C GLU A 338 -0.38 -9.07 7.62
N ARG A 339 -0.87 -10.20 7.09
CA ARG A 339 -1.96 -10.99 7.68
C ARG A 339 -1.73 -11.33 9.16
N ALA A 340 -0.48 -11.48 9.59
CA ALA A 340 -0.16 -11.73 10.99
C ALA A 340 -0.59 -10.60 11.93
N LEU A 341 -0.63 -9.35 11.45
CA LEU A 341 -1.08 -8.19 12.22
C LEU A 341 -2.62 -8.15 12.36
N TRP A 342 -3.35 -8.90 11.53
CA TRP A 342 -4.80 -8.94 11.51
C TRP A 342 -5.36 -10.14 12.29
N ALA A 343 -6.16 -9.85 13.32
CA ALA A 343 -6.91 -10.86 14.07
C ALA A 343 -8.22 -10.26 14.60
N ALA A 344 -9.17 -10.00 13.69
CA ALA A 344 -10.47 -9.46 14.07
C ALA A 344 -11.43 -10.54 14.58
N PRO A 345 -12.32 -10.18 15.52
CA PRO A 345 -13.46 -11.02 15.86
C PRO A 345 -14.51 -11.03 14.73
N GLU A 346 -15.41 -12.01 14.76
CA GLU A 346 -16.63 -11.96 13.97
C GLU A 346 -17.56 -10.85 14.47
N PRO A 347 -18.34 -10.18 13.59
CA PRO A 347 -18.54 -10.44 12.16
C PRO A 347 -17.45 -9.85 11.24
N HIS A 348 -16.49 -9.10 11.78
CA HIS A 348 -15.56 -8.31 10.98
C HIS A 348 -14.59 -9.16 10.16
N ALA A 349 -14.13 -10.29 10.71
CA ALA A 349 -13.28 -11.22 9.97
C ALA A 349 -13.95 -11.74 8.70
N THR A 350 -15.23 -12.15 8.79
CA THR A 350 -16.02 -12.56 7.63
C THR A 350 -16.20 -11.44 6.61
N ARG A 351 -16.57 -10.23 7.06
CA ARG A 351 -16.77 -9.06 6.18
C ARG A 351 -15.49 -8.65 5.45
N VAL A 352 -14.37 -8.52 6.17
CA VAL A 352 -13.07 -8.15 5.58
C VAL A 352 -12.63 -9.19 4.56
N HIS A 353 -12.79 -10.48 4.85
CA HIS A 353 -12.47 -11.53 3.88
C HIS A 353 -13.34 -11.43 2.62
N ALA A 354 -14.66 -11.27 2.78
CA ALA A 354 -15.56 -11.13 1.65
C ALA A 354 -15.17 -9.96 0.74
N LEU A 355 -14.94 -8.78 1.33
CA LEU A 355 -14.50 -7.59 0.61
C LEU A 355 -13.14 -7.79 -0.07
N THR A 356 -12.21 -8.50 0.57
CA THR A 356 -10.90 -8.84 -0.03
C THR A 356 -11.06 -9.69 -1.29
N VAL A 357 -11.91 -10.73 -1.24
CA VAL A 357 -12.15 -11.61 -2.40
C VAL A 357 -12.89 -10.87 -3.52
N VAL A 358 -13.92 -10.09 -3.19
CA VAL A 358 -14.64 -9.25 -4.16
C VAL A 358 -13.68 -8.27 -4.85
N LEU A 359 -12.83 -7.61 -4.07
CA LEU A 359 -11.88 -6.63 -4.58
C LEU A 359 -10.80 -7.29 -5.46
N ALA A 360 -10.31 -8.48 -5.08
CA ALA A 360 -9.40 -9.29 -5.91
C ALA A 360 -10.04 -9.65 -7.24
N ARG A 361 -11.29 -10.14 -7.22
CA ARG A 361 -12.05 -10.43 -8.44
C ARG A 361 -12.18 -9.19 -9.33
N ALA A 362 -12.55 -8.06 -8.74
CA ALA A 362 -12.70 -6.80 -9.45
C ALA A 362 -11.37 -6.29 -10.04
N ALA A 363 -10.24 -6.66 -9.44
CA ALA A 363 -8.91 -6.41 -9.97
C ALA A 363 -8.46 -7.42 -11.06
N GLY A 364 -9.32 -8.37 -11.43
CA GLY A 364 -9.10 -9.33 -12.51
C GLY A 364 -8.63 -10.72 -12.07
N ASP A 365 -8.61 -11.01 -10.77
CA ASP A 365 -8.32 -12.37 -10.29
C ASP A 365 -9.53 -13.30 -10.50
N ASP A 366 -9.30 -14.61 -10.48
CA ASP A 366 -10.38 -15.60 -10.57
C ASP A 366 -11.12 -15.76 -9.24
N TRP A 367 -12.40 -16.16 -9.30
CA TRP A 367 -13.16 -16.49 -8.10
C TRP A 367 -12.57 -17.74 -7.43
N PRO A 368 -12.33 -17.74 -6.11
CA PRO A 368 -12.10 -18.98 -5.38
C PRO A 368 -13.35 -19.86 -5.46
N THR A 369 -13.16 -21.12 -5.85
CA THR A 369 -14.23 -22.12 -5.96
C THR A 369 -14.05 -23.22 -4.93
N PHE A 370 -15.15 -23.69 -4.37
CA PHE A 370 -15.20 -24.73 -3.35
C PHE A 370 -16.04 -25.92 -3.81
N ASP A 371 -15.65 -27.12 -3.39
CA ASP A 371 -16.48 -28.30 -3.55
C ASP A 371 -17.69 -28.29 -2.59
N ALA A 372 -18.70 -29.09 -2.91
CA ALA A 372 -19.94 -29.14 -2.14
C ALA A 372 -19.75 -29.52 -0.66
N GLY A 373 -18.80 -30.42 -0.35
CA GLY A 373 -18.54 -30.86 1.02
C GLY A 373 -17.91 -29.75 1.86
N THR A 374 -16.89 -29.10 1.31
CA THR A 374 -16.24 -27.96 1.97
C THR A 374 -17.23 -26.81 2.14
N TRP A 375 -18.00 -26.47 1.11
CA TRP A 375 -19.01 -25.42 1.17
C TRP A 375 -20.08 -25.69 2.24
N ALA A 376 -20.67 -26.90 2.26
CA ALA A 376 -21.70 -27.26 3.23
C ALA A 376 -21.22 -27.17 4.69
N SER A 377 -19.92 -27.35 4.92
CA SER A 377 -19.31 -27.19 6.25
C SER A 377 -19.05 -25.74 6.64
N LEU A 378 -18.67 -24.88 5.69
CA LEU A 378 -18.20 -23.52 5.95
C LEU A 378 -19.30 -22.45 5.81
N PHE A 379 -20.28 -22.65 4.91
CA PHE A 379 -21.32 -21.67 4.65
C PHE A 379 -22.24 -21.41 5.85
N PRO A 380 -22.70 -22.42 6.61
CA PRO A 380 -23.44 -22.18 7.84
C PRO A 380 -22.65 -21.39 8.88
N VAL A 381 -21.34 -21.63 8.98
CA VAL A 381 -20.46 -20.90 9.90
C VAL A 381 -20.32 -19.45 9.48
N ALA A 382 -20.12 -19.17 8.19
CA ALA A 382 -20.04 -17.82 7.66
C ALA A 382 -21.35 -17.04 7.84
N CYS A 383 -22.51 -17.66 7.59
CA CYS A 383 -23.82 -17.08 7.84
C CYS A 383 -24.03 -16.74 9.32
N ALA A 384 -23.69 -17.68 10.22
CA ALA A 384 -23.79 -17.45 11.66
C ALA A 384 -22.89 -16.32 12.14
N ALA A 385 -21.68 -16.21 11.58
CA ALA A 385 -20.72 -15.15 11.91
C ALA A 385 -21.27 -13.74 11.62
N VAL A 386 -22.06 -13.58 10.55
CA VAL A 386 -22.72 -12.32 10.19
C VAL A 386 -24.18 -12.24 10.68
N GLY A 387 -24.61 -13.18 11.52
CA GLY A 387 -25.91 -13.12 12.21
C GLY A 387 -27.13 -13.51 11.36
N ILE A 388 -26.95 -14.27 10.28
CA ILE A 388 -28.06 -14.74 9.42
C ILE A 388 -28.21 -16.27 9.45
N ALA A 389 -29.40 -16.75 9.14
CA ALA A 389 -29.63 -18.18 8.91
C ALA A 389 -29.12 -18.58 7.52
N ALA A 390 -28.44 -19.72 7.43
CA ALA A 390 -27.95 -20.24 6.17
C ALA A 390 -29.11 -20.76 5.30
N PRO A 391 -29.30 -20.27 4.07
CA PRO A 391 -30.26 -20.85 3.14
C PRO A 391 -29.77 -22.22 2.65
N ASP A 392 -30.73 -23.07 2.27
CA ASP A 392 -30.43 -24.34 1.60
C ASP A 392 -30.08 -24.07 0.13
N VAL A 393 -28.82 -24.30 -0.22
CA VAL A 393 -28.29 -24.10 -1.58
C VAL A 393 -27.55 -25.37 -1.97
N GLY A 394 -28.15 -26.15 -2.86
CA GLY A 394 -27.59 -27.42 -3.33
C GLY A 394 -27.79 -27.60 -4.83
N GLY A 395 -26.99 -28.49 -5.42
CA GLY A 395 -27.08 -28.87 -6.83
C GLY A 395 -26.13 -28.16 -7.78
N ALA A 396 -25.25 -27.27 -7.30
CA ALA A 396 -24.19 -26.68 -8.12
C ALA A 396 -22.96 -27.59 -8.21
N ALA A 397 -22.22 -27.51 -9.33
CA ALA A 397 -20.98 -28.26 -9.53
C ALA A 397 -19.81 -27.70 -8.72
N VAL A 398 -19.77 -26.37 -8.56
CA VAL A 398 -18.82 -25.63 -7.72
C VAL A 398 -19.57 -24.55 -6.96
N TYR A 399 -19.04 -24.15 -5.81
CA TYR A 399 -19.62 -23.12 -4.95
C TYR A 399 -18.65 -21.95 -4.78
N PRO A 400 -19.14 -20.72 -4.48
CA PRO A 400 -18.29 -19.53 -4.32
C PRO A 400 -17.49 -19.58 -3.00
N ASP A 401 -16.89 -18.46 -2.56
CA ASP A 401 -16.40 -18.36 -1.16
C ASP A 401 -17.56 -18.18 -0.18
N PRO A 402 -17.68 -19.02 0.88
CA PRO A 402 -18.78 -18.99 1.83
C PRO A 402 -19.02 -17.61 2.47
N ARG A 403 -17.94 -16.88 2.72
CA ARG A 403 -17.98 -15.56 3.36
C ARG A 403 -18.46 -14.49 2.39
N VAL A 404 -18.16 -14.60 1.09
CA VAL A 404 -18.71 -13.69 0.07
C VAL A 404 -20.22 -13.85 -0.01
N ALA A 405 -20.73 -15.08 -0.10
CA ALA A 405 -22.16 -15.30 -0.18
C ALA A 405 -22.90 -14.89 1.10
N ALA A 406 -22.34 -15.19 2.28
CA ALA A 406 -22.89 -14.75 3.56
C ALA A 406 -22.90 -13.22 3.68
N TYR A 407 -21.82 -12.54 3.26
CA TYR A 407 -21.72 -11.09 3.21
C TYR A 407 -22.79 -10.47 2.30
N LEU A 408 -22.95 -10.98 1.07
CA LEU A 408 -23.97 -10.47 0.14
C LEU A 408 -25.37 -10.59 0.73
N LEU A 409 -25.71 -11.73 1.34
CA LEU A 409 -27.00 -11.93 2.00
C LEU A 409 -27.20 -11.01 3.21
N ALA A 410 -26.16 -10.80 4.02
CA ALA A 410 -26.26 -10.02 5.26
C ALA A 410 -26.32 -8.51 4.99
N GLU A 411 -25.49 -8.00 4.09
CA GLU A 411 -25.36 -6.56 3.85
C GLU A 411 -26.35 -6.06 2.78
N LEU A 412 -26.66 -6.88 1.77
CA LEU A 412 -27.51 -6.47 0.65
C LEU A 412 -28.90 -7.13 0.67
N GLY A 413 -29.12 -8.11 1.55
CA GLY A 413 -30.30 -8.95 1.52
C GLY A 413 -30.33 -9.86 0.28
N GLY A 414 -31.52 -10.19 -0.21
CA GLY A 414 -31.70 -10.99 -1.43
C GLY A 414 -31.72 -12.49 -1.20
N GLU A 415 -31.48 -13.26 -2.27
CA GLU A 415 -31.62 -14.72 -2.30
C GLU A 415 -30.43 -15.36 -3.04
N LEU A 416 -30.01 -16.55 -2.58
CA LEU A 416 -29.10 -17.43 -3.31
C LEU A 416 -29.89 -18.59 -3.90
N SER A 417 -29.55 -18.97 -5.13
CA SER A 417 -30.11 -20.15 -5.78
C SER A 417 -29.11 -20.76 -6.75
N VAL A 418 -29.41 -21.94 -7.29
CA VAL A 418 -28.64 -22.57 -8.36
C VAL A 418 -29.43 -22.47 -9.66
N ALA A 419 -28.81 -21.94 -10.71
CA ALA A 419 -29.37 -21.86 -12.05
C ALA A 419 -28.32 -22.32 -13.08
N ASP A 420 -28.65 -23.33 -13.87
CA ASP A 420 -27.75 -23.94 -14.86
C ASP A 420 -26.37 -24.29 -14.28
N ASP A 421 -26.39 -25.00 -13.14
CA ASP A 421 -25.24 -25.44 -12.35
C ASP A 421 -24.35 -24.31 -11.78
N VAL A 422 -24.77 -23.05 -11.91
CA VAL A 422 -24.11 -21.86 -11.37
C VAL A 422 -24.83 -21.38 -10.11
N VAL A 423 -24.06 -21.05 -9.08
CA VAL A 423 -24.61 -20.36 -7.90
C VAL A 423 -24.83 -18.90 -8.26
N VAL A 424 -26.07 -18.44 -8.14
CA VAL A 424 -26.47 -17.07 -8.47
C VAL A 424 -27.00 -16.33 -7.25
N TYR A 425 -26.66 -15.05 -7.18
CA TYR A 425 -27.19 -14.08 -6.23
C TYR A 425 -28.27 -13.22 -6.90
N ARG A 426 -29.44 -13.16 -6.27
CA ARG A 426 -30.54 -12.31 -6.67
C ARG A 426 -30.71 -11.18 -5.65
N PRO A 427 -30.42 -9.92 -6.02
CA PRO A 427 -30.66 -8.78 -5.12
C PRO A 427 -32.16 -8.61 -4.84
N PRO A 428 -32.54 -7.97 -3.71
CA PRO A 428 -33.92 -7.62 -3.44
C PRO A 428 -34.49 -6.70 -4.54
N ALA A 429 -35.81 -6.71 -4.72
CA ALA A 429 -36.47 -5.89 -5.72
C ALA A 429 -36.29 -4.39 -5.42
N GLY A 430 -35.58 -3.67 -6.30
CA GLY A 430 -35.28 -2.24 -6.21
C GLY A 430 -33.95 -1.89 -6.88
N ASP A 431 -33.70 -0.60 -7.12
CA ASP A 431 -32.40 -0.13 -7.63
C ASP A 431 -31.36 -0.14 -6.50
N VAL A 432 -30.78 -1.32 -6.23
CA VAL A 432 -29.63 -1.47 -5.34
C VAL A 432 -28.38 -1.07 -6.13
N THR A 433 -27.91 0.16 -5.93
CA THR A 433 -26.67 0.64 -6.57
C THR A 433 -25.51 0.44 -5.62
N GLU A 434 -24.99 -0.79 -5.56
CA GLU A 434 -23.94 -1.17 -4.61
C GLU A 434 -22.65 -1.51 -5.35
N PRO A 435 -21.49 -0.93 -4.98
CA PRO A 435 -20.21 -1.18 -5.64
C PRO A 435 -19.81 -2.65 -5.72
N VAL A 436 -20.28 -3.47 -4.80
CA VAL A 436 -20.06 -4.93 -4.81
C VAL A 436 -20.79 -5.60 -5.97
N LEU A 437 -21.98 -5.12 -6.38
CA LEU A 437 -22.77 -5.73 -7.45
C LEU A 437 -22.20 -5.42 -8.83
N THR A 438 -21.55 -4.26 -9.00
CA THR A 438 -20.97 -3.84 -10.29
C THR A 438 -19.77 -4.69 -10.70
N VAL A 439 -19.17 -5.43 -9.75
CA VAL A 439 -18.02 -6.31 -9.99
C VAL A 439 -18.41 -7.78 -10.07
N LEU A 440 -19.66 -8.14 -9.74
CA LEU A 440 -20.17 -9.49 -9.95
C LEU A 440 -20.52 -9.68 -11.44
N GLU A 441 -20.39 -10.92 -11.91
CA GLU A 441 -20.66 -11.24 -13.31
C GLU A 441 -22.18 -11.22 -13.57
N PRO A 442 -22.69 -10.36 -14.48
CA PRO A 442 -24.10 -10.34 -14.81
C PRO A 442 -24.52 -11.68 -15.41
N PHE A 443 -25.63 -12.25 -14.92
CA PHE A 443 -26.19 -13.49 -15.42
C PHE A 443 -27.47 -13.24 -16.23
N ARG A 444 -28.64 -13.25 -15.59
CA ARG A 444 -29.95 -13.09 -16.24
C ARG A 444 -30.88 -12.29 -15.34
N HIS A 445 -31.77 -11.49 -15.92
CA HIS A 445 -32.84 -10.81 -15.17
C HIS A 445 -32.36 -10.00 -13.94
N GLY A 446 -31.17 -9.39 -14.03
CA GLY A 446 -30.57 -8.63 -12.92
C GLY A 446 -29.96 -9.51 -11.81
N TRP A 447 -29.74 -10.80 -12.05
CA TRP A 447 -29.03 -11.71 -11.15
C TRP A 447 -27.55 -11.73 -11.49
N TYR A 448 -26.76 -12.14 -10.51
CA TYR A 448 -25.31 -12.15 -10.61
C TYR A 448 -24.76 -13.55 -10.35
N ALA A 449 -23.87 -14.03 -11.22
CA ALA A 449 -23.17 -15.29 -11.02
C ALA A 449 -22.06 -15.11 -9.97
N LEU A 450 -22.01 -16.03 -9.01
CA LEU A 450 -20.95 -16.08 -8.00
C LEU A 450 -19.90 -17.16 -8.31
N THR A 451 -20.17 -18.01 -9.29
CA THR A 451 -19.26 -19.06 -9.77
C THR A 451 -19.14 -18.98 -11.29
N PRO A 452 -17.99 -19.36 -11.87
CA PRO A 452 -17.84 -19.43 -13.33
C PRO A 452 -18.81 -20.45 -13.93
N ALA A 453 -19.19 -20.25 -15.20
CA ALA A 453 -19.93 -21.25 -15.96
C ALA A 453 -19.05 -22.48 -16.22
N LEU A 454 -19.62 -23.69 -16.14
CA LEU A 454 -18.87 -24.94 -16.36
C LEU A 454 -18.08 -24.96 -17.67
N ASP A 455 -18.64 -24.41 -18.75
CA ASP A 455 -18.00 -24.34 -20.07
C ASP A 455 -16.73 -23.46 -20.12
N SER A 456 -16.52 -22.60 -19.10
CA SER A 456 -15.31 -21.79 -18.95
C SER A 456 -14.20 -22.45 -18.13
N LEU A 457 -14.51 -23.49 -17.34
CA LEU A 457 -13.54 -24.18 -16.48
C LEU A 457 -12.68 -25.20 -17.23
N PHE A 458 -13.05 -25.56 -18.47
CA PHE A 458 -12.37 -26.58 -19.28
C PHE A 458 -11.76 -26.03 -20.58
N ARG A 459 -11.55 -24.71 -20.68
CA ARG A 459 -10.80 -24.05 -21.76
C ARG A 459 -9.42 -23.64 -21.27
#